data_AF-A0A9X4R0B8-F1
#
_entry.id   AF-A0A9X4R0B8-F1
#
_cell.length_a   1.000
_cell.length_b   1.000
_cell.length_c   1.000
_cell.angle_alpha   90.00
_cell.angle_beta   90.00
_cell.angle_gamma   90.00
#
_symmetry.space_group_name_H-M   'P 1'
#
loop_
_entity.id
_entity.type
_entity.pdbx_description
1 polymer ?
#
loop_
_entity_poly.entity_id
_entity_poly.type
_entity_poly.pdbx_seq_one_letter_code
_entity_poly.pdbx_strand_id
1 'polypeptide(L)'
;MNIKQKHQLSKVTGDMEKVVNNSSSLSIGYNMLTEQGITETTYLEKVINLFRKDLFNVLCELDFESEEFLILDDVTLTFRDVLKDKKEVYEYSIVDTGGETKHITNRKGQLIGILEWALDYIVGNIEVEEME
;
A
#
# COMPACT_ATOMS: atom_id res chain seq x y z
N MET A 1 16.12 11.72 -3.70
CA MET A 1 16.57 10.30 -3.47
C MET A 1 17.81 9.91 -4.29
N ASN A 2 18.66 8.99 -3.81
CA ASN A 2 19.75 8.38 -4.58
C ASN A 2 19.28 7.13 -5.37
N ILE A 3 20.10 6.60 -6.28
CA ILE A 3 19.75 5.46 -7.16
C ILE A 3 19.36 4.22 -6.35
N LYS A 4 20.12 3.88 -5.29
CA LYS A 4 19.81 2.73 -4.43
C LYS A 4 18.42 2.86 -3.79
N GLN A 5 18.09 4.06 -3.29
CA GLN A 5 16.78 4.36 -2.69
C GLN A 5 15.67 4.29 -3.73
N LYS A 6 15.88 4.84 -4.93
CA LYS A 6 14.91 4.77 -6.05
C LYS A 6 14.65 3.32 -6.46
N HIS A 7 15.68 2.50 -6.55
CA HIS A 7 15.57 1.08 -6.86
C HIS A 7 14.80 0.31 -5.78
N GLN A 8 15.09 0.58 -4.49
CA GLN A 8 14.34 -0.02 -3.39
C GLN A 8 12.86 0.38 -3.42
N LEU A 9 12.57 1.66 -3.66
CA LEU A 9 11.20 2.15 -3.75
C LEU A 9 10.46 1.53 -4.94
N SER A 10 11.10 1.46 -6.10
CA SER A 10 10.55 0.83 -7.31
C SER A 10 10.18 -0.64 -7.08
N LYS A 11 11.03 -1.39 -6.37
CA LYS A 11 10.70 -2.77 -5.99
C LYS A 11 9.46 -2.84 -5.10
N VAL A 12 9.36 -1.96 -4.10
CA VAL A 12 8.22 -1.93 -3.17
C VAL A 12 6.93 -1.58 -3.91
N THR A 13 6.95 -0.55 -4.77
CA THR A 13 5.77 -0.16 -5.56
C THR A 13 5.37 -1.23 -6.58
N GLY A 14 6.34 -1.90 -7.21
CA GLY A 14 6.06 -3.02 -8.11
C GLY A 14 5.44 -4.21 -7.40
N ASP A 15 5.85 -4.48 -6.15
CA ASP A 15 5.21 -5.54 -5.34
C ASP A 15 3.81 -5.12 -4.85
N MET A 16 3.58 -3.83 -4.54
CA MET A 16 2.25 -3.29 -4.25
C MET A 16 1.30 -3.48 -5.42
N GLU A 17 1.73 -3.12 -6.64
CA GLU A 17 0.94 -3.27 -7.86
C GLU A 17 0.52 -4.72 -8.09
N LYS A 18 1.45 -5.68 -7.92
CA LYS A 18 1.12 -7.11 -8.03
C LYS A 18 0.06 -7.52 -7.03
N VAL A 19 0.13 -7.02 -5.79
CA VAL A 19 -0.84 -7.35 -4.73
C VAL A 19 -2.21 -6.73 -5.02
N VAL A 20 -2.28 -5.47 -5.42
CA VAL A 20 -3.52 -4.80 -5.84
C VAL A 20 -4.22 -5.63 -6.91
N ASN A 21 -3.47 -6.05 -7.94
CA ASN A 21 -4.03 -6.77 -9.08
C ASN A 21 -4.32 -8.26 -8.84
N ASN A 22 -3.63 -8.91 -7.89
CA ASN A 22 -3.64 -10.38 -7.77
C ASN A 22 -3.77 -10.92 -6.33
N SER A 23 -4.21 -10.11 -5.37
CA SER A 23 -4.30 -10.45 -3.94
C SER A 23 -4.94 -11.81 -3.65
N SER A 24 -6.04 -12.16 -4.32
CA SER A 24 -6.71 -13.45 -4.16
C SER A 24 -5.79 -14.64 -4.48
N SER A 25 -5.14 -14.62 -5.65
CA SER A 25 -4.21 -15.67 -6.08
C SER A 25 -2.99 -15.74 -5.16
N LEU A 26 -2.43 -14.58 -4.80
CA LEU A 26 -1.28 -14.51 -3.91
C LEU A 26 -1.60 -15.02 -2.50
N SER A 27 -2.81 -14.79 -1.99
CA SER A 27 -3.24 -15.32 -0.69
C SER A 27 -3.35 -16.85 -0.69
N ILE A 28 -3.80 -17.45 -1.80
CA ILE A 28 -3.84 -18.90 -1.98
C ILE A 28 -2.40 -19.45 -2.01
N GLY A 29 -1.53 -18.85 -2.81
CA GLY A 29 -0.12 -19.24 -2.88
C GLY A 29 0.59 -19.12 -1.53
N TYR A 30 0.35 -18.05 -0.78
CA TYR A 30 0.87 -17.87 0.58
C TYR A 30 0.41 -18.99 1.51
N ASN A 31 -0.87 -19.36 1.47
CA ASN A 31 -1.41 -20.44 2.28
C ASN A 31 -0.81 -21.80 1.91
N MET A 32 -0.57 -22.07 0.63
CA MET A 32 0.08 -23.30 0.19
C MET A 32 1.52 -23.39 0.68
N LEU A 33 2.26 -22.28 0.63
CA LEU A 33 3.66 -22.23 1.04
C LEU A 33 3.88 -22.24 2.56
N THR A 34 2.92 -21.69 3.32
CA THR A 34 3.07 -21.49 4.77
C THR A 34 2.18 -22.38 5.62
N GLU A 35 1.26 -23.12 5.00
CA GLU A 35 0.29 -24.01 5.67
C GLU A 35 -0.60 -23.31 6.71
N GLN A 36 -0.84 -22.00 6.58
CA GLN A 36 -1.56 -21.21 7.60
C GLN A 36 -3.09 -21.15 7.42
N GLY A 37 -3.61 -21.33 6.20
CA GLY A 37 -5.05 -21.27 5.93
C GLY A 37 -5.71 -19.92 6.26
N ILE A 38 -5.00 -18.80 6.11
CA ILE A 38 -5.51 -17.46 6.42
C ILE A 38 -6.43 -16.91 5.33
N THR A 39 -7.31 -15.99 5.71
CA THR A 39 -8.16 -15.28 4.74
C THR A 39 -7.35 -14.31 3.89
N GLU A 40 -7.87 -13.95 2.71
CA GLU A 40 -7.32 -12.88 1.86
C GLU A 40 -7.19 -11.56 2.62
N THR A 41 -8.17 -11.22 3.47
CA THR A 41 -8.11 -10.02 4.33
C THR A 41 -6.92 -10.06 5.28
N THR A 42 -6.72 -11.18 5.98
CA THR A 42 -5.56 -11.35 6.89
C THR A 42 -4.24 -11.33 6.12
N TYR A 43 -4.21 -11.88 4.90
CA TYR A 43 -3.06 -11.79 4.01
C TYR A 43 -2.75 -10.32 3.66
N LEU A 44 -3.75 -9.53 3.25
CA LEU A 44 -3.58 -8.11 2.95
C LEU A 44 -3.07 -7.32 4.16
N GLU A 45 -3.57 -7.58 5.37
CA GLU A 45 -3.05 -6.94 6.60
C GLU A 45 -1.56 -7.25 6.84
N LYS A 46 -1.15 -8.51 6.60
CA LYS A 46 0.26 -8.90 6.71
C LYS A 46 1.12 -8.20 5.66
N VAL A 47 0.62 -8.10 4.43
CA VAL A 47 1.34 -7.47 3.32
C VAL A 47 1.46 -5.95 3.50
N ILE A 48 0.39 -5.26 3.93
CA ILE A 48 0.46 -3.83 4.26
C ILE A 48 1.48 -3.58 5.36
N ASN A 49 1.54 -4.45 6.38
CA ASN A 49 2.56 -4.34 7.42
C ASN A 49 3.98 -4.59 6.88
N LEU A 50 4.14 -5.45 5.88
CA LEU A 50 5.42 -5.68 5.21
C LEU A 50 5.83 -4.44 4.41
N PHE A 51 4.98 -3.94 3.53
CA PHE A 51 5.23 -2.72 2.76
C PHE A 51 5.52 -1.53 3.65
N ARG A 52 4.79 -1.37 4.76
CA ARG A 52 5.09 -0.32 5.74
C ARG A 52 6.54 -0.40 6.25
N LYS A 53 7.05 -1.61 6.53
CA LYS A 53 8.43 -1.79 6.98
C LYS A 53 9.43 -1.51 5.87
N ASP A 54 9.14 -1.97 4.65
CA ASP A 54 10.03 -1.77 3.51
C ASP A 54 10.12 -0.29 3.12
N LEU A 55 9.00 0.44 3.12
CA LEU A 55 8.97 1.89 2.95
C LEU A 55 9.71 2.62 4.08
N PHE A 56 9.55 2.17 5.33
CA PHE A 56 10.27 2.76 6.46
C PHE A 56 11.79 2.63 6.31
N ASN A 57 12.28 1.53 5.75
CA ASN A 57 13.71 1.35 5.46
C ASN A 57 14.21 2.38 4.43
N VAL A 58 13.41 2.71 3.42
CA VAL A 58 13.75 3.77 2.45
C VAL A 58 13.72 5.13 3.14
N LEU A 59 12.64 5.41 3.87
CA LEU A 59 12.41 6.67 4.58
C LEU A 59 13.54 7.02 5.57
N CYS A 60 14.05 6.05 6.32
CA CYS A 60 15.14 6.27 7.28
C CYS A 60 16.47 6.72 6.62
N GLU A 61 16.64 6.54 5.32
CA GLU A 61 17.82 6.98 4.58
C GLU A 61 17.61 8.38 3.92
N LEU A 62 16.44 8.99 4.05
CA LEU A 62 16.10 10.29 3.45
C LEU A 62 16.32 11.46 4.42
N ASP A 63 16.45 12.66 3.85
CA ASP A 63 16.42 13.89 4.63
C ASP A 63 14.99 14.15 5.14
N PHE A 64 14.84 14.44 6.42
CA PHE A 64 13.53 14.57 7.10
C PHE A 64 12.65 15.68 6.53
N GLU A 65 13.25 16.67 5.88
CA GLU A 65 12.54 17.79 5.26
C GLU A 65 12.31 17.61 3.75
N SER A 66 12.81 16.51 3.16
CA SER A 66 12.60 16.22 1.74
C SER A 66 11.15 15.89 1.42
N GLU A 67 10.67 16.29 0.24
CA GLU A 67 9.33 15.97 -0.23
C GLU A 67 9.11 14.45 -0.26
N GLU A 68 10.11 13.68 -0.70
CA GLU A 68 10.03 12.22 -0.72
C GLU A 68 9.89 11.63 0.69
N PHE A 69 10.56 12.20 1.69
CA PHE A 69 10.38 11.79 3.08
C PHE A 69 8.94 12.01 3.53
N LEU A 70 8.38 13.20 3.29
CA LEU A 70 7.01 13.54 3.71
C LEU A 70 5.96 12.64 3.05
N ILE A 71 6.14 12.32 1.77
CA ILE A 71 5.26 11.41 1.03
C ILE A 71 5.32 10.00 1.62
N LEU A 72 6.52 9.45 1.82
CA LEU A 72 6.68 8.12 2.38
C LEU A 72 6.22 8.05 3.84
N ASP A 73 6.41 9.12 4.62
CA ASP A 73 5.97 9.19 6.01
C ASP A 73 4.44 9.08 6.07
N ASP A 74 3.73 9.89 5.27
CA ASP A 74 2.27 9.88 5.20
C ASP A 74 1.71 8.49 4.82
N VAL A 75 2.32 7.82 3.84
CA VAL A 75 1.93 6.45 3.48
C VAL A 75 2.18 5.48 4.62
N THR A 76 3.34 5.53 5.27
CA THR A 76 3.66 4.60 6.38
C THR A 76 2.81 4.84 7.63
N LEU A 77 2.40 6.08 7.88
CA LEU A 77 1.46 6.46 8.94
C LEU A 77 0.04 5.97 8.60
N THR A 78 -0.41 6.17 7.36
CA THR A 78 -1.70 5.67 6.89
C THR A 78 -1.79 4.14 6.98
N PHE A 79 -0.73 3.43 6.58
CA PHE A 79 -0.64 1.97 6.76
C PHE A 79 -0.67 1.56 8.24
N ARG A 80 0.00 2.30 9.12
CA ARG A 80 -0.07 2.03 10.58
C ARG A 80 -1.50 2.16 11.08
N ASP A 81 -2.20 3.19 10.65
CA ASP A 81 -3.50 3.57 11.19
C ASP A 81 -4.61 2.68 10.64
N VAL A 82 -4.56 2.32 9.34
CA VAL A 82 -5.51 1.34 8.77
C VAL A 82 -5.39 -0.03 9.43
N LEU A 83 -4.18 -0.47 9.81
CA LEU A 83 -3.98 -1.76 10.51
C LEU A 83 -4.52 -1.76 11.94
N LYS A 84 -4.62 -0.58 12.58
CA LYS A 84 -5.24 -0.42 13.90
C LYS A 84 -6.76 -0.35 13.83
N ASP A 85 -7.33 0.04 12.68
CA ASP A 85 -8.77 0.11 12.50
C ASP A 85 -9.42 -1.28 12.59
N LYS A 86 -10.58 -1.34 13.24
CA LYS A 86 -11.40 -2.54 13.48
C LYS A 86 -12.83 -2.38 12.98
N LYS A 87 -13.14 -1.33 12.22
CA LYS A 87 -14.45 -1.19 11.57
C LYS A 87 -14.70 -2.34 10.59
N GLU A 88 -15.97 -2.75 10.53
CA GLU A 88 -16.43 -3.78 9.60
C GLU A 88 -16.93 -3.17 8.28
N VAL A 89 -17.45 -1.94 8.35
CA VAL A 89 -18.02 -1.18 7.25
C VAL A 89 -17.28 0.14 7.10
N TYR A 90 -16.92 0.48 5.87
CA TYR A 90 -16.19 1.68 5.51
C TYR A 90 -16.99 2.46 4.47
N GLU A 91 -17.14 3.76 4.69
CA GLU A 91 -17.79 4.67 3.76
C GLU A 91 -16.74 5.58 3.14
N TYR A 92 -16.77 5.72 1.82
CA TYR A 92 -15.91 6.66 1.11
C TYR A 92 -16.71 7.34 0.00
N SER A 93 -16.23 8.48 -0.46
CA SER A 93 -16.86 9.23 -1.55
C SER A 93 -15.85 9.54 -2.64
N ILE A 94 -16.25 9.37 -3.89
CA ILE A 94 -15.50 9.82 -5.05
C ILE A 94 -16.12 11.13 -5.52
N VAL A 95 -15.31 12.18 -5.64
CA VAL A 95 -15.75 13.46 -6.20
C VAL A 95 -15.16 13.58 -7.59
N ASP A 96 -16.02 13.59 -8.60
CA ASP A 96 -15.64 13.77 -10.00
C ASP A 96 -16.45 14.91 -10.65
N THR A 97 -16.35 15.05 -11.98
CA THR A 97 -17.08 16.08 -12.74
C THR A 97 -18.60 15.90 -12.68
N GLY A 98 -19.10 14.73 -12.31
CA GLY A 98 -20.51 14.41 -12.07
C GLY A 98 -20.99 14.66 -10.65
N GLY A 99 -20.10 15.00 -9.72
CA GLY A 99 -20.41 15.30 -8.31
C GLY A 99 -19.84 14.27 -7.33
N GLU A 100 -20.39 14.24 -6.12
CA GLU A 100 -19.98 13.30 -5.07
C GLU A 100 -20.80 12.00 -5.16
N THR A 101 -20.12 10.87 -5.39
CA THR A 101 -20.71 9.53 -5.29
C THR A 101 -20.23 8.84 -4.02
N LYS A 102 -21.17 8.40 -3.18
CA LYS A 102 -20.88 7.68 -1.93
C LYS A 102 -20.86 6.18 -2.16
N HIS A 103 -19.90 5.52 -1.53
CA HIS A 103 -19.66 4.09 -1.62
C HIS A 103 -19.50 3.50 -0.24
N ILE A 104 -19.84 2.21 -0.13
CA ILE A 104 -19.65 1.41 1.08
C ILE A 104 -18.80 0.21 0.69
N THR A 105 -17.81 -0.11 1.52
CA THR A 105 -16.97 -1.28 1.34
C THR A 105 -16.74 -2.02 2.66
N ASN A 106 -16.30 -3.27 2.55
CA ASN A 106 -15.91 -4.07 3.69
C ASN A 106 -14.40 -3.90 3.97
N ARG A 107 -13.91 -4.53 5.04
CA ARG A 107 -12.49 -4.48 5.40
C ARG A 107 -11.55 -4.82 4.23
N LYS A 108 -11.88 -5.84 3.44
CA LYS A 108 -11.04 -6.24 2.31
C LYS A 108 -10.93 -5.13 1.28
N GLY A 109 -12.07 -4.58 0.85
CA GLY A 109 -12.07 -3.50 -0.14
C GLY A 109 -11.40 -2.23 0.39
N GLN A 110 -11.52 -1.92 1.68
CA GLN A 110 -10.77 -0.82 2.30
C GLN A 110 -9.25 -1.03 2.20
N LEU A 111 -8.76 -2.23 2.50
CA LEU A 111 -7.33 -2.52 2.45
C LEU A 111 -6.77 -2.43 1.02
N ILE A 112 -7.54 -2.92 0.04
CA ILE A 112 -7.17 -2.78 -1.38
C ILE A 112 -7.15 -1.30 -1.78
N GLY A 113 -8.19 -0.54 -1.44
CA GLY A 113 -8.25 0.89 -1.77
C GLY A 113 -7.12 1.71 -1.14
N ILE A 114 -6.67 1.35 0.06
CA ILE A 114 -5.50 1.99 0.70
C ILE A 114 -4.19 1.63 -0.02
N LEU A 115 -4.06 0.39 -0.53
CA LEU A 115 -2.90 0.00 -1.34
C LEU A 115 -2.89 0.72 -2.70
N GLU A 116 -4.05 0.84 -3.35
CA GLU A 116 -4.22 1.60 -4.59
C GLU A 116 -3.85 3.06 -4.40
N TRP A 117 -4.43 3.72 -3.38
CA TRP A 117 -4.09 5.10 -3.04
C TRP A 117 -2.60 5.27 -2.75
N ALA A 118 -1.99 4.37 -1.96
CA ALA A 118 -0.57 4.47 -1.63
C ALA A 118 0.32 4.33 -2.87
N LEU A 119 -0.01 3.40 -3.77
CA LEU A 119 0.71 3.20 -5.01
C LEU A 119 0.62 4.45 -5.89
N ASP A 120 -0.59 4.96 -6.13
CA ASP A 120 -0.84 6.15 -6.95
C ASP A 120 -0.17 7.39 -6.34
N TYR A 121 -0.23 7.53 -5.01
CA TYR A 121 0.37 8.67 -4.31
C TYR A 121 1.90 8.64 -4.37
N ILE A 122 2.53 7.47 -4.25
CA ILE A 122 3.99 7.35 -4.39
C ILE A 122 4.40 7.60 -5.84
N VAL A 123 3.85 6.85 -6.80
CA VAL A 123 4.28 6.90 -8.21
C VAL A 123 3.91 8.23 -8.87
N GLY A 124 2.83 8.88 -8.42
CA GLY A 124 2.40 10.18 -8.91
C GLY A 124 3.24 11.36 -8.39
N ASN A 125 3.99 11.19 -7.29
CA ASN A 125 4.75 12.27 -6.67
C ASN A 125 6.26 12.01 -6.58
N ILE A 126 6.71 10.76 -6.72
CA ILE A 126 8.13 10.39 -6.66
C ILE A 126 8.52 9.68 -7.95
N GLU A 127 9.58 10.17 -8.60
CA GLU A 127 10.19 9.51 -9.74
C GLU A 127 10.85 8.19 -9.30
N VAL A 128 10.15 7.08 -9.55
CA VAL A 128 10.64 5.72 -9.37
C VAL A 128 11.36 5.26 -10.65
N GLU A 129 12.44 4.50 -10.51
CA GLU A 129 13.17 3.93 -11.65
C GLU A 129 12.34 2.80 -12.27
N GLU A 130 12.14 2.81 -13.59
CA GLU A 130 11.49 1.69 -14.29
C GLU A 130 12.38 0.45 -14.17
N MET A 131 11.81 -0.68 -13.72
CA MET A 131 12.54 -1.94 -13.69
C MET A 131 12.66 -2.48 -15.11
N GLU A 132 13.81 -2.29 -15.76
CA GLU A 132 14.22 -3.06 -16.96
C GLU A 132 14.45 -4.55 -16.64
#